data_AF-A0A2R3MNS7-F1
#
_entry.id   AF-A0A2R3MNS7-F1
#
_cell.length_a   1.000
_cell.length_b   1.000
_cell.length_c   1.000
_cell.angle_alpha   90.00
_cell.angle_beta   90.00
_cell.angle_gamma   90.00
#
_symmetry.space_group_name_H-M   'P 1'
#
loop_
_entity.id
_entity.type
_entity.pdbx_description
1 polymer ?
#
loop_
_entity_poly.entity_id
_entity_poly.type
_entity_poly.pdbx_seq_one_letter_code
_entity_poly.pdbx_strand_id
1 'polypeptide(L)'
;MKALFNKLIHFFIMPCSRVPSLIERKNAGELPLILRIRLRAHLSICKWCAAYAKKVEWIDWLLTKKYEKKESFNNTEIQSFKDNIKKKMSL
;
A
#
# COMPACT_ATOMS: atom_id res chain seq x y z
N MET A 1 -9.20 -33.85 -13.89
CA MET A 1 -9.49 -32.69 -14.77
C MET A 1 -9.41 -31.31 -14.10
N LYS A 2 -9.11 -31.16 -12.79
CA LYS A 2 -8.99 -29.83 -12.13
C LYS A 2 -7.62 -29.15 -12.30
N ALA A 3 -6.56 -29.90 -12.66
CA ALA A 3 -5.18 -29.39 -12.68
C ALA A 3 -4.83 -28.57 -13.93
N LEU A 4 -5.47 -28.83 -15.08
CA LEU A 4 -5.16 -28.16 -16.34
C LEU A 4 -5.81 -26.77 -16.44
N PHE A 5 -7.03 -26.59 -15.89
CA PHE A 5 -7.68 -25.28 -15.79
C PHE A 5 -6.89 -24.31 -14.91
N ASN A 6 -6.34 -24.76 -13.77
CA ASN A 6 -5.48 -23.93 -12.92
C ASN A 6 -4.19 -23.47 -13.64
N LYS A 7 -3.60 -24.32 -14.50
CA LYS A 7 -2.42 -23.95 -15.30
C LYS A 7 -2.76 -22.91 -16.38
N LEU A 8 -3.91 -23.03 -17.03
CA LEU A 8 -4.34 -22.11 -18.09
C LEU A 8 -4.65 -20.70 -17.55
N ILE A 9 -5.24 -20.58 -16.37
CA ILE A 9 -5.57 -19.28 -15.75
C ILE A 9 -4.30 -18.52 -15.33
N HIS A 10 -3.28 -19.21 -14.80
CA HIS A 10 -1.98 -18.61 -14.51
C HIS A 10 -1.18 -18.25 -15.77
N PHE A 11 -1.38 -18.98 -16.86
CA PHE A 11 -0.71 -18.75 -18.14
C PHE A 11 -1.30 -17.55 -18.92
N PHE A 12 -2.64 -17.41 -18.96
CA PHE A 12 -3.29 -16.40 -19.80
C PHE A 12 -3.25 -14.97 -19.24
N ILE A 13 -3.13 -14.78 -17.92
CA ILE A 13 -3.20 -13.44 -17.32
C ILE A 13 -1.87 -13.08 -16.66
N MET A 14 -1.49 -13.78 -15.60
CA MET A 14 -0.25 -13.61 -14.83
C MET A 14 -0.24 -14.62 -13.66
N PRO A 15 0.93 -15.13 -13.20
CA PRO A 15 0.99 -16.00 -12.03
C PRO A 15 0.58 -15.26 -10.75
N CYS A 16 -0.16 -15.92 -9.87
CA CYS A 16 -0.60 -15.35 -8.58
C CYS A 16 0.58 -14.93 -7.70
N SER A 17 1.76 -15.55 -7.86
CA SER A 17 2.98 -15.18 -7.12
C SER A 17 3.46 -13.76 -7.42
N ARG A 18 3.12 -13.18 -8.57
CA ARG A 18 3.46 -11.80 -8.94
C ARG A 18 2.39 -10.77 -8.52
N VAL A 19 1.24 -11.22 -8.05
CA VAL A 19 0.14 -10.32 -7.68
C VAL A 19 0.47 -9.48 -6.45
N PRO A 20 1.02 -10.04 -5.35
CA PRO A 20 1.37 -9.25 -4.17
C PRO A 20 2.29 -8.07 -4.50
N SER A 21 3.39 -8.31 -5.22
CA SER A 21 4.34 -7.25 -5.56
C SER A 21 3.75 -6.16 -6.45
N LEU A 22 2.80 -6.50 -7.33
CA LEU A 22 2.09 -5.49 -8.14
C LEU A 22 1.06 -4.70 -7.34
N ILE A 23 0.46 -5.29 -6.31
CA ILE A 23 -0.41 -4.58 -5.37
C ILE A 23 0.42 -3.54 -4.61
N GLU A 24 1.57 -3.91 -4.07
CA GLU A 24 2.47 -2.98 -3.37
C GLU A 24 2.92 -1.84 -4.28
N ARG A 25 3.37 -2.15 -5.52
CA ARG A 25 3.77 -1.13 -6.50
C ARG A 25 2.61 -0.23 -6.93
N LYS A 26 1.38 -0.75 -6.98
CA LYS A 26 0.19 0.07 -7.24
C LYS A 26 -0.04 1.05 -6.09
N ASN A 27 0.07 0.61 -4.85
CA ASN A 27 -0.13 1.44 -3.66
C ASN A 27 0.96 2.51 -3.52
N ALA A 28 2.20 2.19 -3.92
CA ALA A 28 3.30 3.16 -4.02
C ALA A 28 3.16 4.17 -5.18
N GLY A 29 2.14 4.02 -6.05
CA GLY A 29 1.94 4.90 -7.21
C GLY A 29 2.78 4.57 -8.45
N GLU A 30 3.68 3.59 -8.36
CA GLU A 30 4.71 3.28 -9.37
C GLU A 30 4.26 2.28 -10.46
N LEU A 31 2.97 1.99 -10.55
CA LEU A 31 2.47 0.94 -11.46
C LEU A 31 1.93 1.49 -12.80
N PRO A 32 2.50 1.08 -13.96
CA PRO A 32 2.00 1.43 -15.28
C PRO A 32 0.52 1.05 -15.50
N LEU A 33 -0.21 1.85 -16.29
CA LEU A 33 -1.65 1.68 -16.52
C LEU A 33 -2.02 0.29 -17.08
N ILE A 34 -1.22 -0.24 -17.99
CA ILE A 34 -1.46 -1.57 -18.58
C ILE A 34 -1.40 -2.69 -17.53
N LEU A 35 -0.47 -2.59 -16.58
CA LEU A 35 -0.33 -3.54 -15.47
C LEU A 35 -1.45 -3.37 -14.45
N ARG A 36 -1.96 -2.15 -14.25
CA ARG A 36 -3.15 -1.91 -13.41
C ARG A 36 -4.40 -2.60 -13.98
N ILE A 37 -4.63 -2.51 -15.29
CA ILE A 37 -5.77 -3.17 -15.95
C ILE A 37 -5.64 -4.69 -15.83
N ARG A 38 -4.45 -5.23 -16.12
CA ARG A 38 -4.17 -6.67 -16.00
C ARG A 38 -4.34 -7.18 -14.57
N LEU A 39 -3.86 -6.42 -13.58
CA LEU A 39 -4.05 -6.73 -12.16
C LEU A 39 -5.53 -6.72 -11.79
N ARG A 40 -6.31 -5.73 -12.25
CA ARG A 40 -7.76 -5.66 -12.01
C ARG A 40 -8.50 -6.87 -12.60
N ALA A 41 -8.18 -7.26 -13.83
CA ALA A 41 -8.73 -8.45 -14.46
C ALA A 41 -8.33 -9.74 -13.71
N HIS A 42 -7.11 -9.82 -13.18
CA HIS A 42 -6.70 -10.96 -12.36
C HIS A 42 -7.50 -11.06 -11.05
N LEU A 43 -7.68 -9.93 -10.36
CA LEU A 43 -8.41 -9.88 -9.07
C LEU A 43 -9.90 -10.20 -9.22
N SER A 44 -10.53 -9.95 -10.38
CA SER A 44 -11.93 -10.33 -10.61
C SER A 44 -12.12 -11.84 -10.77
N ILE A 45 -11.06 -12.57 -11.15
CA ILE A 45 -11.12 -14.02 -11.41
C ILE A 45 -10.59 -14.81 -10.21
N CYS A 46 -9.49 -14.35 -9.60
CA CYS A 46 -8.83 -15.06 -8.52
C CYS A 46 -9.30 -14.60 -7.13
N LYS A 47 -10.19 -15.39 -6.51
CA LYS A 47 -10.75 -15.11 -5.18
C LYS A 47 -9.68 -14.96 -4.09
N TRP A 48 -8.62 -15.77 -4.13
CA TRP A 48 -7.53 -15.73 -3.14
C TRP A 48 -6.74 -14.42 -3.22
N CYS A 49 -6.40 -14.00 -4.43
CA CYS A 49 -5.71 -12.73 -4.64
C CYS A 49 -6.60 -11.53 -4.30
N ALA A 50 -7.91 -11.61 -4.56
CA ALA A 50 -8.87 -10.60 -4.14
C ALA A 50 -8.94 -10.48 -2.60
N ALA A 51 -8.98 -11.61 -1.89
CA ALA A 51 -8.95 -11.63 -0.43
C ALA A 51 -7.64 -11.05 0.13
N TYR A 52 -6.49 -11.39 -0.47
CA TYR A 52 -5.21 -10.79 -0.12
C TYR A 52 -5.21 -9.27 -0.34
N ALA A 53 -5.68 -8.80 -1.50
CA ALA A 53 -5.74 -7.37 -1.80
C ALA A 53 -6.57 -6.60 -0.77
N LYS A 54 -7.73 -7.13 -0.37
CA LYS A 54 -8.57 -6.54 0.68
C LYS A 54 -7.86 -6.48 2.03
N LYS A 55 -7.06 -7.51 2.37
CA LYS A 55 -6.26 -7.53 3.60
C LYS A 55 -5.21 -6.42 3.60
N VAL A 56 -4.49 -6.25 2.49
CA VAL A 56 -3.48 -5.19 2.35
C VAL A 56 -4.12 -3.80 2.44
N GLU A 57 -5.23 -3.59 1.73
CA GLU A 57 -5.98 -2.31 1.77
C GLU A 57 -6.43 -1.97 3.20
N TRP A 58 -6.84 -2.96 3.99
CA TRP A 58 -7.23 -2.74 5.38
C TRP A 58 -6.05 -2.38 6.27
N ILE A 59 -4.88 -3.00 6.06
CA ILE A 59 -3.64 -2.65 6.77
C ILE A 59 -3.21 -1.23 6.42
N ASP A 60 -3.15 -0.90 5.13
CA ASP A 60 -2.78 0.43 4.65
C ASP A 60 -3.72 1.52 5.19
N TRP A 61 -5.02 1.24 5.20
CA TRP A 61 -6.01 2.14 5.78
C TRP A 61 -5.77 2.35 7.28
N LEU A 62 -5.50 1.27 8.04
CA LEU A 62 -5.23 1.35 9.48
C LEU A 62 -3.95 2.14 9.78
N LEU A 63 -2.90 1.93 8.98
CA LEU A 63 -1.65 2.68 9.11
C LEU A 63 -1.87 4.16 8.77
N THR A 64 -2.49 4.46 7.63
CA THR A 64 -2.71 5.83 7.16
C THR A 64 -3.64 6.62 8.11
N LYS A 65 -4.68 5.97 8.65
CA LYS A 65 -5.60 6.58 9.63
C LYS A 65 -4.89 7.02 10.92
N LYS A 66 -3.79 6.37 11.31
CA LYS A 66 -2.98 6.82 12.46
C LYS A 66 -2.18 8.08 12.14
N TYR A 67 -1.77 8.26 10.90
CA TYR A 67 -1.01 9.43 10.44
C TYR A 67 -1.90 10.64 10.05
N GLU A 68 -3.19 10.43 9.75
CA GLU A 68 -4.13 11.53 9.49
C GLU A 68 -4.46 12.37 10.72
N LYS A 69 -4.07 11.91 11.92
CA LYS A 69 -3.94 12.81 13.06
C LYS A 69 -2.75 13.72 12.76
N LYS A 70 -2.97 14.77 11.96
CA LYS A 70 -2.10 15.94 11.91
C LYS A 70 -1.97 16.39 13.35
N GLU A 71 -0.88 16.03 14.01
CA GLU A 71 -0.41 16.80 15.14
C GLU A 71 -0.13 18.19 14.58
N SER A 72 -1.15 19.04 14.64
CA SER A 72 -0.98 20.46 14.38
C SER A 72 -0.17 20.98 15.55
N PHE A 73 1.15 20.91 15.43
CA PHE A 73 2.03 21.59 16.36
C PHE A 73 1.61 23.05 16.35
N ASN A 74 1.17 23.54 17.51
CA ASN A 74 0.82 24.95 17.63
C ASN A 74 2.12 25.75 17.39
N ASN A 75 2.04 26.91 16.73
CA ASN A 75 3.21 27.78 16.56
C ASN A 75 3.90 28.08 17.91
N THR A 76 3.12 28.13 19.00
CA THR A 76 3.63 28.26 20.37
C THR A 76 4.45 27.05 20.85
N GLU A 77 4.06 25.82 20.49
CA GLU A 77 4.83 24.60 20.78
C GLU A 77 6.13 24.53 19.99
N ILE A 78 6.08 24.93 18.71
CA ILE A 78 7.28 24.99 17.86
C ILE A 78 8.27 26.03 18.41
N GLN A 79 7.76 27.18 18.85
CA GLN A 79 8.58 28.24 19.41
C GLN A 79 9.20 27.84 20.75
N SER A 80 8.42 27.25 21.66
CA SER A 80 8.93 26.80 22.96
C SER A 80 9.95 25.66 22.82
N PHE A 81 9.81 24.81 21.80
CA PHE A 81 10.80 23.80 21.43
C PHE A 81 12.10 24.43 20.93
N LYS A 82 12.04 25.40 20.01
CA LYS A 82 13.20 26.16 19.52
C LYS A 82 13.94 26.86 20.66
N ASP A 83 13.20 27.51 21.55
CA ASP A 83 13.77 28.23 22.69
C ASP A 83 14.45 27.26 23.67
N ASN A 84 13.87 26.09 23.92
CA ASN A 84 14.48 25.04 24.73
C ASN A 84 15.76 24.47 24.11
N ILE A 85 15.78 24.23 22.80
CA ILE A 85 16.99 23.79 22.09
C ILE A 85 18.06 24.87 22.19
N LYS A 86 17.72 26.14 21.90
CA LYS A 86 18.66 27.26 21.97
C LYS A 86 19.27 27.41 23.37
N LYS A 87 18.47 27.20 24.41
CA LYS A 87 18.89 27.23 25.82
C LYS A 87 19.75 26.03 26.23
N LYS A 88 19.55 24.86 25.63
CA LYS A 88 20.38 23.66 25.83
C LYS A 88 21.66 23.67 24.98
N MET A 89 21.65 24.40 23.87
CA MET A 89 22.77 24.57 22.93
C MET A 89 23.62 25.81 23.18
N SER A 90 23.40 26.54 24.27
CA SER A 90 24.24 27.70 24.62
C SER A 90 25.74 27.30 24.57
N LEU A 91 26.68 27.98 23.90
CA LEU A 91 26.72 29.32 23.26
C LEU A 91 25.98 30.44 24.01
#